data_AF-A0A3Q2V0R5-F1
#
_entry.id   AF-A0A3Q2V0R5-F1
#
_cell.length_a   1.000
_cell.length_b   1.000
_cell.length_c   1.000
_cell.angle_alpha   90.00
_cell.angle_beta   90.00
_cell.angle_gamma   90.00
#
_symmetry.space_group_name_H-M   'P 1'
#
loop_
_entity.id
_entity.type
_entity.pdbx_description
1 polymer ?
#
loop_
_entity_poly.entity_id
_entity_poly.type
_entity_poly.pdbx_seq_one_letter_code
_entity_poly.pdbx_strand_id
1 'polypeptide(L)'
;VPSNLFTLNDLHDCMAARRWLCANFLELENAIVYGNNIDIYTTVETLLSLGIRGSRIHLVLLPPVPGVSSFLDSSVEKAAAMAMENAMVQIHRNCVLAQFNNGKQPDPLTSASFTTDAEPLHLQCGVFINLSNKGVDYDAFNSFNKSFLVFDGRLVINSSFRTTNSSIWAAGPLTKFSRRYYIDEWTHANFNSKEVGQDLAAMMLPLFDPTVEPAEAPPPETDRLVLLYKQAKIQGKLPGGYHYLHVTKPSPTVTGQPERGDYFCLHLDCYELVETLTCLSLKPLPVSNYLSLYMKHQQLLGQLLSCYQQGLIPDLYALRSSAVKYLSYNRNLLPMFACPGQL
;
A
#
# COMPACT_ATOMS: atom_id res chain seq x y z
N VAL A 1 -11.74 22.08 -11.25
CA VAL A 1 -11.97 21.02 -10.24
C VAL A 1 -12.54 21.71 -9.00
N PRO A 2 -13.66 21.26 -8.42
CA PRO A 2 -14.24 21.86 -7.22
C PRO A 2 -13.24 21.91 -6.05
N SER A 3 -13.33 22.94 -5.21
CA SER A 3 -12.38 23.21 -4.13
C SER A 3 -12.36 22.18 -3.01
N ASN A 4 -13.45 21.42 -2.86
CA ASN A 4 -13.66 20.39 -1.84
C ASN A 4 -13.69 18.96 -2.41
N LEU A 5 -13.17 18.77 -3.62
CA LEU A 5 -12.91 17.47 -4.24
C LEU A 5 -11.42 17.15 -4.15
N PHE A 6 -11.08 16.08 -3.45
CA PHE A 6 -9.68 15.67 -3.25
C PHE A 6 -9.39 14.31 -3.88
N THR A 7 -8.21 14.20 -4.47
CA THR A 7 -7.52 12.94 -4.74
C THR A 7 -6.25 12.91 -3.90
N LEU A 8 -5.90 11.76 -3.33
CA LEU A 8 -4.74 11.64 -2.41
C LEU A 8 -3.68 10.73 -3.03
N ASN A 9 -2.71 11.30 -3.75
CA ASN A 9 -1.68 10.51 -4.44
C ASN A 9 -0.34 10.52 -3.68
N ASP A 10 -0.02 11.63 -3.03
CA ASP A 10 1.24 11.81 -2.32
C ASP A 10 1.07 12.56 -0.98
N LEU A 11 2.19 12.79 -0.30
CA LEU A 11 2.21 13.48 0.98
C LEU A 11 1.74 14.94 0.86
N HIS A 12 1.99 15.60 -0.28
CA HIS A 12 1.56 16.98 -0.49
C HIS A 12 0.05 17.07 -0.62
N ASP A 13 -0.56 16.20 -1.42
CA ASP A 13 -2.02 16.06 -1.54
C ASP A 13 -2.65 15.81 -0.17
N CYS A 14 -2.08 14.88 0.61
CA CYS A 14 -2.57 14.55 1.94
C CYS A 14 -2.48 15.74 2.91
N MET A 15 -1.38 16.50 2.88
CA MET A 15 -1.22 17.70 3.70
C MET A 15 -2.18 18.81 3.28
N ALA A 16 -2.39 19.01 1.98
CA ALA A 16 -3.32 20.00 1.45
C ALA A 16 -4.77 19.67 1.85
N ALA A 17 -5.21 18.44 1.63
CA ALA A 17 -6.53 17.97 2.03
C ALA A 17 -6.76 18.11 3.55
N ARG A 18 -5.77 17.71 4.38
CA ARG A 18 -5.85 17.87 5.83
C ARG A 18 -5.98 19.33 6.26
N ARG A 19 -5.16 20.23 5.69
CA ARG A 19 -5.25 21.67 6.00
C ARG A 19 -6.61 22.23 5.60
N TRP A 20 -7.11 21.85 4.43
CA TRP A 20 -8.42 22.29 3.96
C TRP A 20 -9.54 21.80 4.88
N LEU A 21 -9.53 20.52 5.26
CA LEU A 21 -10.50 19.93 6.19
C LEU A 21 -10.51 20.68 7.54
N CYS A 22 -9.34 20.93 8.13
CA CYS A 22 -9.24 21.63 9.41
C CYS A 22 -9.73 23.09 9.34
N ALA A 23 -9.63 23.74 8.18
CA ALA A 23 -10.00 25.14 8.02
C ALA A 23 -11.46 25.35 7.57
N ASN A 24 -12.03 24.41 6.81
CA ASN A 24 -13.28 24.63 6.09
C ASN A 24 -14.39 23.61 6.39
N PHE A 25 -14.07 22.41 6.88
CA PHE A 25 -15.08 21.36 7.03
C PHE A 25 -16.00 21.65 8.22
N LEU A 26 -17.28 21.88 7.93
CA LEU A 26 -18.26 22.29 8.94
C LEU A 26 -18.73 21.10 9.80
N GLU A 27 -19.17 21.40 11.02
CA GLU A 27 -19.63 20.36 11.97
C GLU A 27 -20.89 19.61 11.51
N LEU A 28 -21.67 20.17 10.59
CA LEU A 28 -22.93 19.59 10.10
C LEU A 28 -22.79 18.90 8.74
N GLU A 29 -21.65 19.02 8.07
CA GLU A 29 -21.46 18.45 6.74
C GLU A 29 -21.02 16.98 6.80
N ASN A 30 -21.37 16.23 5.77
CA ASN A 30 -20.93 14.85 5.59
C ASN A 30 -19.66 14.79 4.72
N ALA A 31 -18.83 13.79 4.99
CA ALA A 31 -17.67 13.45 4.17
C ALA A 31 -17.97 12.18 3.36
N ILE A 32 -17.72 12.24 2.05
CA ILE A 32 -17.79 11.05 1.19
C ILE A 32 -16.36 10.60 0.88
N VAL A 33 -16.07 9.33 1.16
CA VAL A 33 -14.84 8.64 0.73
C VAL A 33 -15.24 7.61 -0.31
N TYR A 34 -14.78 7.76 -1.55
CA TYR A 34 -15.17 6.90 -2.67
C TYR A 34 -13.98 6.11 -3.19
N GLY A 35 -14.05 4.77 -3.18
CA GLY A 35 -12.96 3.93 -3.65
C GLY A 35 -13.11 2.45 -3.29
N ASN A 36 -12.10 1.65 -3.64
CA ASN A 36 -12.11 0.19 -3.40
C ASN A 36 -10.73 -0.39 -3.03
N ASN A 37 -9.77 0.47 -2.70
CA ASN A 37 -8.43 0.09 -2.28
C ASN A 37 -8.23 0.37 -0.78
N ILE A 38 -7.10 -0.07 -0.23
CA ILE A 38 -6.80 0.12 1.19
C ILE A 38 -6.76 1.59 1.65
N ASP A 39 -6.52 2.53 0.74
CA ASP A 39 -6.40 3.95 1.09
C ASP A 39 -7.74 4.53 1.59
N ILE A 40 -8.87 3.90 1.25
CA ILE A 40 -10.18 4.31 1.78
C ILE A 40 -10.24 4.09 3.30
N TYR A 41 -9.67 2.99 3.80
CA TYR A 41 -9.66 2.65 5.22
C TYR A 41 -8.75 3.60 6.00
N THR A 42 -7.56 3.89 5.45
CA THR A 42 -6.62 4.83 6.06
C THR A 42 -7.18 6.26 6.06
N THR A 43 -7.93 6.63 5.01
CA THR A 43 -8.62 7.91 4.93
C THR A 43 -9.74 8.00 5.97
N VAL A 44 -10.59 6.97 6.11
CA VAL A 44 -11.65 6.93 7.12
C VAL A 44 -11.06 7.06 8.54
N GLU A 45 -10.01 6.28 8.86
CA GLU A 45 -9.32 6.40 10.15
C GLU A 45 -8.73 7.79 10.38
N THR A 46 -8.22 8.44 9.33
CA THR A 46 -7.72 9.82 9.42
C THR A 46 -8.84 10.81 9.71
N LEU A 47 -10.00 10.68 9.05
CA LEU A 47 -11.18 11.54 9.31
C LEU A 47 -11.69 11.35 10.75
N LEU A 48 -11.77 10.11 11.23
CA LEU A 48 -12.11 9.79 12.63
C LEU A 48 -11.11 10.41 13.61
N SER A 49 -9.81 10.28 13.33
CA SER A 49 -8.74 10.88 14.13
C SER A 49 -8.76 12.42 14.14
N LEU A 50 -9.32 13.06 13.11
CA LEU A 50 -9.57 14.50 13.05
C LEU A 50 -10.82 14.93 13.83
N GLY A 51 -11.54 13.99 14.46
CA GLY A 51 -12.74 14.25 15.26
C GLY A 51 -14.04 14.26 14.46
N ILE A 52 -14.02 13.87 13.18
CA ILE A 52 -15.25 13.74 12.38
C ILE A 52 -15.99 12.49 12.88
N ARG A 53 -17.24 12.68 13.34
CA ARG A 53 -18.09 11.58 13.79
C ARG A 53 -18.32 10.59 12.65
N GLY A 54 -18.15 9.30 12.90
CA GLY A 54 -18.30 8.28 11.85
C GLY A 54 -19.68 8.26 11.21
N SER A 55 -20.75 8.62 11.94
CA SER A 55 -22.09 8.79 11.36
C SER A 55 -22.21 9.85 10.26
N ARG A 56 -21.22 10.75 10.14
CA ARG A 56 -21.11 11.75 9.06
C ARG A 56 -20.17 11.30 7.93
N ILE A 57 -19.58 10.12 8.03
CA ILE A 57 -18.65 9.58 7.04
C ILE A 57 -19.41 8.53 6.21
N HIS A 58 -19.53 8.81 4.92
CA HIS A 58 -20.08 7.90 3.93
C HIS A 58 -18.93 7.25 3.17
N LEU A 59 -18.66 5.97 3.45
CA LEU A 59 -17.75 5.16 2.67
C LEU A 59 -18.53 4.54 1.50
N VAL A 60 -18.21 4.96 0.28
CA VAL A 60 -18.88 4.49 -0.93
C VAL A 60 -17.93 3.59 -1.72
N LEU A 61 -18.28 2.31 -1.83
CA LEU A 61 -17.47 1.27 -2.44
C LEU A 61 -17.92 0.99 -3.87
N LEU A 62 -16.94 0.90 -4.77
CA LEU A 62 -17.17 0.50 -6.16
C LEU A 62 -17.62 -0.97 -6.22
N PRO A 63 -18.30 -1.36 -7.32
CA PRO A 63 -18.53 -2.77 -7.60
C PRO A 63 -17.21 -3.57 -7.55
N PRO A 64 -17.20 -4.73 -6.91
CA PRO A 64 -15.99 -5.54 -6.78
C PRO A 64 -15.51 -6.00 -8.16
N VAL A 65 -14.22 -5.85 -8.42
CA VAL A 65 -13.58 -6.43 -9.60
C VAL A 65 -13.14 -7.85 -9.24
N PRO A 66 -13.50 -8.88 -10.03
CA PRO A 66 -13.10 -10.25 -9.75
C PRO A 66 -11.58 -10.38 -9.55
N GLY A 67 -11.16 -11.02 -8.45
CA GLY A 67 -9.74 -11.25 -8.15
C GLY A 67 -8.99 -10.06 -7.53
N VAL A 68 -9.65 -8.92 -7.29
CA VAL A 68 -9.05 -7.74 -6.65
C VAL A 68 -9.67 -7.51 -5.28
N SER A 69 -8.90 -7.70 -4.22
CA SER A 69 -9.29 -7.39 -2.84
C SER A 69 -8.45 -6.24 -2.27
N SER A 70 -9.06 -5.43 -1.40
CA SER A 70 -8.34 -4.43 -0.60
C SER A 70 -7.35 -5.05 0.39
N PHE A 71 -7.63 -6.28 0.83
CA PHE A 71 -6.80 -7.03 1.77
C PHE A 71 -6.57 -8.45 1.23
N LEU A 72 -5.34 -8.96 1.35
CA LEU A 72 -5.07 -10.38 1.09
C LEU A 72 -5.62 -11.28 2.21
N ASP A 73 -5.74 -10.73 3.43
CA ASP A 73 -6.19 -11.46 4.61
C ASP A 73 -7.63 -11.09 4.98
N SER A 74 -8.56 -12.05 4.82
CA SER A 74 -9.98 -11.86 5.13
C SER A 74 -10.25 -11.52 6.60
N SER A 75 -9.33 -11.88 7.51
CA SER A 75 -9.49 -11.63 8.94
C SER A 75 -9.17 -10.17 9.27
N VAL A 76 -8.20 -9.57 8.57
CA VAL A 76 -7.91 -8.13 8.66
C VAL A 76 -9.07 -7.32 8.09
N GLU A 77 -9.63 -7.75 6.96
CA GLU A 77 -10.80 -7.09 6.36
C GLU A 77 -12.01 -7.07 7.31
N LYS A 78 -12.30 -8.21 7.96
CA LYS A 78 -13.37 -8.31 8.97
C LYS A 78 -13.13 -7.38 10.15
N ALA A 79 -11.90 -7.31 10.68
CA ALA A 79 -11.57 -6.41 11.78
C ALA A 79 -11.75 -4.94 11.40
N ALA A 80 -11.30 -4.54 10.20
CA ALA A 80 -11.50 -3.19 9.70
C ALA A 80 -12.99 -2.86 9.50
N ALA A 81 -13.78 -3.81 8.98
CA ALA A 81 -15.23 -3.66 8.81
C ALA A 81 -15.95 -3.47 10.15
N MET A 82 -15.65 -4.30 11.16
CA MET A 82 -16.22 -4.17 12.51
C MET A 82 -15.83 -2.84 13.17
N ALA A 83 -14.60 -2.39 12.99
CA ALA A 83 -14.18 -1.10 13.54
C ALA A 83 -14.93 0.09 12.91
N MET A 84 -15.19 0.05 11.60
CA MET A 84 -16.02 1.06 10.94
C MET A 84 -17.48 1.02 11.40
N GLU A 85 -18.04 -0.17 11.61
CA GLU A 85 -19.39 -0.34 12.16
C GLU A 85 -19.50 0.22 13.58
N ASN A 86 -18.53 -0.09 14.45
CA ASN A 86 -18.44 0.47 15.81
C ASN A 86 -18.31 1.99 15.81
N ALA A 87 -17.65 2.57 14.81
CA ALA A 87 -17.54 4.02 14.62
C ALA A 87 -18.81 4.64 13.98
N MET A 88 -19.82 3.84 13.61
CA MET A 88 -21.06 4.24 12.93
C MET A 88 -20.85 4.80 11.51
N VAL A 89 -19.78 4.40 10.82
CA VAL A 89 -19.51 4.79 9.43
C VAL A 89 -20.58 4.20 8.50
N GLN A 90 -21.14 5.03 7.62
CA GLN A 90 -22.17 4.62 6.67
C GLN A 90 -21.52 4.00 5.43
N ILE A 91 -21.66 2.69 5.24
CA ILE A 91 -21.02 1.96 4.14
C ILE A 91 -22.05 1.67 3.03
N HIS A 92 -21.77 2.15 1.82
CA HIS A 92 -22.58 1.96 0.61
C HIS A 92 -21.79 1.10 -0.38
N ARG A 93 -22.35 -0.04 -0.81
CA ARG A 93 -21.67 -1.00 -1.70
C ARG A 93 -22.21 -0.92 -3.12
N ASN A 94 -21.44 -1.43 -4.08
CA ASN A 94 -21.82 -1.53 -5.50
C ASN A 94 -22.29 -0.18 -6.08
N CYS A 95 -21.60 0.90 -5.72
CA CYS A 95 -21.96 2.24 -6.15
C CYS A 95 -21.00 2.71 -7.24
N VAL A 96 -21.55 3.18 -8.37
CA VAL A 96 -20.77 3.85 -9.42
C VAL A 96 -21.15 5.32 -9.46
N LEU A 97 -20.16 6.20 -9.32
CA LEU A 97 -20.37 7.64 -9.35
C LEU A 97 -21.00 8.06 -10.69
N ALA A 98 -22.19 8.66 -10.64
CA ALA A 98 -22.94 9.09 -11.81
C ALA A 98 -22.67 10.58 -12.12
N GLN A 99 -22.84 11.45 -11.11
CA GLN A 99 -22.66 12.88 -11.27
C GLN A 99 -22.48 13.59 -9.93
N PHE A 100 -21.85 14.77 -9.99
CA PHE A 100 -21.81 15.73 -8.90
C PHE A 100 -22.91 16.78 -9.05
N ASN A 101 -23.43 17.31 -7.94
CA ASN A 101 -24.31 18.49 -7.89
C ASN A 101 -25.47 18.46 -8.92
N ASN A 102 -26.04 17.28 -9.16
CA ASN A 102 -27.09 17.05 -10.15
C ASN A 102 -26.73 17.51 -11.58
N GLY A 103 -25.47 17.34 -11.98
CA GLY A 103 -24.96 17.69 -13.32
C GLY A 103 -24.58 19.16 -13.48
N LYS A 104 -24.78 19.99 -12.44
CA LYS A 104 -24.28 21.36 -12.42
C LYS A 104 -22.80 21.37 -12.01
N GLN A 105 -22.05 22.40 -12.40
CA GLN A 105 -20.66 22.60 -11.97
C GLN A 105 -20.48 23.74 -10.93
N PRO A 106 -21.26 23.82 -9.83
CA PRO A 106 -20.98 24.80 -8.80
C PRO A 106 -19.77 24.37 -7.96
N ASP A 107 -19.05 25.37 -7.45
CA ASP A 107 -18.03 25.25 -6.42
C ASP A 107 -18.59 25.95 -5.17
N PRO A 108 -18.72 25.27 -4.02
CA PRO A 108 -18.27 23.90 -3.70
C PRO A 108 -19.19 22.77 -4.19
N LEU A 109 -18.69 21.52 -4.10
CA LEU A 109 -19.54 20.32 -4.13
C LEU A 109 -20.48 20.32 -2.92
N THR A 110 -21.76 20.08 -3.18
CA THR A 110 -22.79 19.92 -2.14
C THR A 110 -23.35 18.50 -2.13
N SER A 111 -23.27 17.78 -3.25
CA SER A 111 -23.80 16.41 -3.33
C SER A 111 -23.14 15.56 -4.43
N ALA A 112 -23.23 14.25 -4.25
CA ALA A 112 -22.86 13.25 -5.23
C ALA A 112 -23.99 12.23 -5.40
N SER A 113 -24.22 11.83 -6.66
CA SER A 113 -25.19 10.79 -7.02
C SER A 113 -24.48 9.58 -7.58
N PHE A 114 -24.94 8.40 -7.20
CA PHE A 114 -24.38 7.12 -7.61
C PHE A 114 -25.47 6.23 -8.20
N THR A 115 -25.14 5.50 -9.25
CA THR A 115 -25.95 4.36 -9.69
C THR A 115 -25.64 3.17 -8.80
N THR A 116 -26.67 2.43 -8.42
CA THR A 116 -26.58 1.20 -7.63
C THR A 116 -27.33 0.08 -8.35
N ASP A 117 -27.29 -1.14 -7.82
CA ASP A 117 -28.07 -2.27 -8.33
C ASP A 117 -29.60 -2.07 -8.17
N ALA A 118 -30.00 -1.12 -7.33
CA ALA A 118 -31.38 -0.78 -7.02
C ALA A 118 -31.68 0.68 -7.39
N GLU A 119 -32.12 1.49 -6.41
CA GLU A 119 -32.40 2.91 -6.64
C GLU A 119 -31.12 3.76 -6.62
N PRO A 120 -31.06 4.85 -7.41
CA PRO A 120 -29.94 5.78 -7.37
C PRO A 120 -29.71 6.32 -5.94
N LEU A 121 -28.48 6.23 -5.47
CA LEU A 121 -28.09 6.76 -4.17
C LEU A 121 -27.69 8.22 -4.31
N HIS A 122 -28.32 9.10 -3.55
CA HIS A 122 -27.98 10.52 -3.52
C HIS A 122 -27.50 10.92 -2.13
N LEU A 123 -26.28 11.46 -2.04
CA LEU A 123 -25.64 11.86 -0.79
C LEU A 123 -25.26 13.34 -0.82
N GLN A 124 -25.61 14.06 0.23
CA GLN A 124 -25.08 15.40 0.48
C GLN A 124 -23.69 15.29 1.10
N CYS A 125 -22.78 16.20 0.74
CA CYS A 125 -21.42 16.23 1.28
C CYS A 125 -20.83 17.64 1.26
N GLY A 126 -20.04 17.96 2.28
CA GLY A 126 -19.16 19.14 2.30
C GLY A 126 -17.75 18.83 1.79
N VAL A 127 -17.39 17.55 1.68
CA VAL A 127 -16.12 17.12 1.11
C VAL A 127 -16.28 15.77 0.40
N PHE A 128 -15.61 15.63 -0.74
CA PHE A 128 -15.54 14.38 -1.49
C PHE A 128 -14.07 13.98 -1.68
N ILE A 129 -13.70 12.80 -1.21
CA ILE A 129 -12.36 12.22 -1.37
C ILE A 129 -12.46 11.04 -2.34
N ASN A 130 -11.91 11.22 -3.53
CA ASN A 130 -11.93 10.23 -4.60
C ASN A 130 -10.63 9.41 -4.61
N LEU A 131 -10.76 8.11 -4.38
CA LEU A 131 -9.71 7.09 -4.38
C LEU A 131 -10.06 5.92 -5.31
N SER A 132 -11.03 6.11 -6.21
CA SER A 132 -11.58 5.03 -7.05
C SER A 132 -10.64 4.53 -8.13
N ASN A 133 -9.84 5.42 -8.71
CA ASN A 133 -8.98 5.11 -9.84
C ASN A 133 -7.60 5.73 -9.63
N LYS A 134 -6.57 4.91 -9.85
CA LYS A 134 -5.19 5.38 -10.04
C LYS A 134 -4.82 5.13 -11.49
N GLY A 135 -4.67 6.21 -12.24
CA GLY A 135 -4.32 6.19 -13.66
C GLY A 135 -2.99 6.88 -13.92
N VAL A 136 -2.53 6.78 -15.17
CA VAL A 136 -1.50 7.69 -15.68
C VAL A 136 -2.16 9.02 -15.98
N ASP A 137 -1.52 10.11 -15.57
CA ASP A 137 -1.95 11.46 -15.92
C ASP A 137 -2.13 11.61 -17.44
N TYR A 138 -3.23 12.23 -17.87
CA TYR A 138 -3.57 12.29 -19.28
C TYR A 138 -2.56 13.12 -20.09
N ASP A 139 -2.03 14.19 -19.52
CA ASP A 139 -1.04 15.05 -20.19
C ASP A 139 0.30 14.32 -20.31
N ALA A 140 0.68 13.55 -19.29
CA ALA A 140 1.83 12.65 -19.37
C ALA A 140 1.65 11.60 -20.48
N PHE A 141 0.51 10.89 -20.50
CA PHE A 141 0.16 9.93 -21.55
C PHE A 141 0.21 10.54 -22.96
N ASN A 142 -0.42 11.70 -23.14
CA ASN A 142 -0.45 12.43 -24.40
C ASN A 142 0.97 12.80 -24.85
N SER A 143 1.84 13.21 -23.92
CA SER A 143 3.24 13.54 -24.18
C SER A 143 4.05 12.32 -24.63
N PHE A 144 3.86 11.16 -23.97
CA PHE A 144 4.54 9.92 -24.37
C PHE A 144 4.11 9.44 -25.76
N ASN A 145 2.81 9.48 -26.05
CA ASN A 145 2.29 9.09 -27.36
C ASN A 145 2.80 9.99 -28.49
N LYS A 146 2.79 11.32 -28.27
CA LYS A 146 3.34 12.28 -29.25
C LYS A 146 4.83 12.09 -29.48
N SER A 147 5.53 11.51 -28.51
CA SER A 147 6.96 11.19 -28.58
C SER A 147 7.24 9.78 -29.10
N PHE A 148 6.22 9.05 -29.58
CA PHE A 148 6.31 7.67 -30.08
C PHE A 148 6.92 6.68 -29.08
N LEU A 149 6.78 6.95 -27.78
CA LEU A 149 7.16 6.01 -26.74
C LEU A 149 6.10 4.92 -26.62
N VAL A 150 6.53 3.68 -26.45
CA VAL A 150 5.61 2.54 -26.35
C VAL A 150 4.83 2.62 -25.05
N PHE A 151 3.51 2.56 -25.16
CA PHE A 151 2.58 2.64 -24.06
C PHE A 151 1.59 1.47 -24.09
N ASP A 152 1.52 0.70 -23.01
CA ASP A 152 0.66 -0.48 -22.85
C ASP A 152 -0.09 -0.37 -21.51
N GLY A 153 -0.99 0.60 -21.42
CA GLY A 153 -1.61 1.05 -20.15
C GLY A 153 -0.67 1.80 -19.20
N ARG A 154 0.65 1.63 -19.38
CA ARG A 154 1.76 2.26 -18.68
C ARG A 154 2.92 2.47 -19.65
N LEU A 155 3.87 3.34 -19.30
CA LEU A 155 5.07 3.57 -20.10
C LEU A 155 5.95 2.31 -20.07
N VAL A 156 6.25 1.75 -21.25
CA VAL A 156 6.98 0.48 -21.35
C VAL A 156 8.48 0.72 -21.22
N ILE A 157 9.11 -0.03 -20.31
CA ILE A 157 10.54 -0.01 -20.05
C ILE A 157 11.18 -1.40 -20.16
N ASN A 158 12.50 -1.43 -20.34
CA ASN A 158 13.30 -2.64 -20.18
C ASN A 158 13.72 -2.86 -18.72
N SER A 159 14.47 -3.93 -18.46
CA SER A 159 15.02 -4.27 -17.13
C SER A 159 16.04 -3.25 -16.60
N SER A 160 16.53 -2.34 -17.44
CA SER A 160 17.46 -1.26 -17.09
C SER A 160 16.79 0.12 -17.11
N PHE A 161 15.47 0.19 -16.87
CA PHE A 161 14.70 1.44 -16.76
C PHE A 161 14.63 2.29 -18.05
N ARG A 162 15.06 1.77 -19.20
CA ARG A 162 15.04 2.50 -20.48
C ARG A 162 13.76 2.25 -21.24
N THR A 163 13.27 3.29 -21.91
CA THR A 163 12.18 3.19 -22.88
C THR A 163 12.70 2.68 -24.24
N THR A 164 11.84 2.68 -25.27
CA THR A 164 12.27 2.42 -26.65
C THR A 164 13.30 3.43 -27.18
N ASN A 165 13.35 4.63 -26.59
CA ASN A 165 14.43 5.58 -26.81
C ASN A 165 15.47 5.42 -25.70
N SER A 166 16.70 5.07 -26.06
CA SER A 166 17.79 4.78 -25.12
C SER A 166 18.24 5.98 -24.29
N SER A 167 17.89 7.20 -24.70
CA SER A 167 18.14 8.45 -23.97
C SER A 167 17.05 8.78 -22.96
N ILE A 168 15.92 8.08 -22.99
CA ILE A 168 14.77 8.33 -22.10
C ILE A 168 14.62 7.17 -21.13
N TRP A 169 14.74 7.51 -19.85
CA TRP A 169 14.65 6.59 -18.71
C TRP A 169 13.36 6.86 -17.95
N ALA A 170 12.78 5.84 -17.35
CA ALA A 170 11.58 5.96 -16.54
C ALA A 170 11.54 4.93 -15.41
N ALA A 171 10.99 5.33 -14.27
CA ALA A 171 10.76 4.45 -13.13
C ALA A 171 9.48 4.85 -12.38
N GLY A 172 9.14 4.06 -11.36
CA GLY A 172 7.98 4.33 -10.51
C GLY A 172 6.64 3.93 -11.13
N PRO A 173 5.50 4.20 -10.45
CA PRO A 173 4.21 3.62 -10.78
C PRO A 173 3.73 3.84 -12.22
N LEU A 174 4.22 4.86 -12.93
CA LEU A 174 3.94 5.11 -14.34
C LEU A 174 4.37 3.96 -15.27
N THR A 175 5.34 3.15 -14.85
CA THR A 175 6.08 2.24 -15.73
C THR A 175 5.62 0.79 -15.64
N LYS A 176 5.82 0.05 -16.73
CA LYS A 176 5.62 -1.40 -16.84
C LYS A 176 6.77 -2.01 -17.62
N PHE A 177 7.18 -3.23 -17.27
CA PHE A 177 8.19 -3.96 -18.03
C PHE A 177 7.65 -4.46 -19.37
N SER A 178 8.49 -4.49 -20.39
CA SER A 178 8.15 -5.05 -21.70
C SER A 178 7.62 -6.50 -21.60
N ARG A 179 6.61 -6.84 -22.42
CA ARG A 179 6.02 -8.19 -22.41
C ARG A 179 7.01 -9.30 -22.74
N ARG A 180 8.16 -8.97 -23.33
CA ARG A 180 9.29 -9.89 -23.59
C ARG A 180 9.82 -10.57 -22.33
N TYR A 181 9.54 -10.00 -21.16
CA TYR A 181 9.94 -10.52 -19.85
C TYR A 181 8.91 -11.50 -19.25
N TYR A 182 7.73 -11.66 -19.85
CA TYR A 182 6.66 -12.55 -19.37
C TYR A 182 6.22 -12.28 -17.92
N ILE A 183 6.30 -11.03 -17.46
CA ILE A 183 5.92 -10.58 -16.11
C ILE A 183 4.89 -9.43 -16.16
N ASP A 184 3.84 -9.59 -16.95
CA ASP A 184 2.83 -8.54 -17.17
C ASP A 184 2.14 -8.04 -15.88
N GLU A 185 2.10 -8.89 -14.85
CA GLU A 185 1.52 -8.58 -13.54
C GLU A 185 2.39 -7.65 -12.68
N TRP A 186 3.69 -7.53 -13.00
CA TRP A 186 4.64 -6.78 -12.20
C TRP A 186 4.96 -5.44 -12.81
N THR A 187 4.75 -4.39 -12.01
CA THR A 187 5.07 -3.01 -12.34
C THR A 187 5.78 -2.36 -11.15
N HIS A 188 6.46 -1.24 -11.36
CA HIS A 188 7.05 -0.50 -10.25
C HIS A 188 6.01 -0.01 -9.21
N ALA A 189 4.71 0.02 -9.53
CA ALA A 189 3.67 0.29 -8.54
C ALA A 189 3.54 -0.81 -7.46
N ASN A 190 4.01 -2.03 -7.76
CA ASN A 190 3.98 -3.17 -6.86
C ASN A 190 5.14 -3.16 -5.85
N PHE A 191 6.18 -2.35 -6.06
CA PHE A 191 7.42 -2.38 -5.29
C PHE A 191 7.62 -1.14 -4.41
N ASN A 192 8.60 -1.21 -3.51
CA ASN A 192 8.99 -0.07 -2.70
C ASN A 192 9.65 1.01 -3.57
N SER A 193 9.09 2.22 -3.57
CA SER A 193 9.56 3.31 -4.43
C SER A 193 10.98 3.79 -4.09
N LYS A 194 11.45 3.62 -2.85
CA LYS A 194 12.83 3.96 -2.47
C LYS A 194 13.81 2.97 -3.09
N GLU A 195 13.51 1.68 -3.05
CA GLU A 195 14.35 0.65 -3.67
C GLU A 195 14.41 0.83 -5.19
N VAL A 196 13.24 1.02 -5.83
CA VAL A 196 13.16 1.34 -7.27
C VAL A 196 13.99 2.58 -7.62
N GLY A 197 13.94 3.62 -6.79
CA GLY A 197 14.72 4.84 -6.99
C GLY A 197 16.23 4.65 -6.77
N GLN A 198 16.62 3.83 -5.78
CA GLN A 198 18.02 3.47 -5.52
C GLN A 198 18.62 2.72 -6.70
N ASP A 199 17.90 1.74 -7.25
CA ASP A 199 18.36 0.95 -8.39
C ASP A 199 18.45 1.78 -9.68
N LEU A 200 17.47 2.68 -9.91
CA LEU A 200 17.56 3.65 -11.00
C LEU A 200 18.81 4.52 -10.84
N ALA A 201 19.05 5.07 -9.65
CA ALA A 201 20.20 5.93 -9.39
C ALA A 201 21.52 5.18 -9.60
N ALA A 202 21.63 3.93 -9.13
CA ALA A 202 22.80 3.09 -9.35
C ALA A 202 23.06 2.83 -10.84
N MET A 203 22.02 2.57 -11.63
CA MET A 203 22.13 2.37 -13.08
C MET A 203 22.53 3.65 -13.83
N MET A 204 22.13 4.82 -13.32
CA MET A 204 22.46 6.10 -13.93
C MET A 204 23.82 6.66 -13.49
N LEU A 205 24.35 6.23 -12.34
CA LEU A 205 25.57 6.79 -11.74
C LEU A 205 26.78 6.80 -12.70
N PRO A 206 27.08 5.74 -13.49
CA PRO A 206 28.19 5.77 -14.45
C PRO A 206 28.06 6.83 -15.55
N LEU A 207 26.86 7.40 -15.76
CA LEU A 207 26.65 8.49 -16.72
C LEU A 207 27.11 9.85 -16.16
N PHE A 208 27.19 9.98 -14.83
CA PHE A 208 27.49 11.24 -14.14
C PHE A 208 28.84 11.22 -13.42
N ASP A 209 29.33 10.04 -13.03
CA ASP A 209 30.59 9.88 -12.33
C ASP A 209 31.58 9.09 -13.20
N PRO A 210 32.59 9.76 -13.80
CA PRO A 210 33.58 9.12 -14.64
C PRO A 210 34.58 8.25 -13.86
N THR A 211 34.53 8.27 -12.52
CA THR A 211 35.38 7.44 -11.66
C THR A 211 34.77 6.06 -11.37
N VAL A 212 33.48 5.89 -11.68
CA VAL A 212 32.79 4.60 -11.55
C VAL A 212 33.20 3.74 -12.73
N GLU A 213 33.79 2.58 -12.45
CA GLU A 213 34.10 1.61 -13.50
C GLU A 213 32.79 1.17 -14.18
N PRO A 214 32.73 1.19 -15.53
CA PRO A 214 31.59 0.66 -16.25
C PRO A 214 31.38 -0.79 -15.84
N ALA A 215 30.18 -1.13 -15.34
CA ALA A 215 29.84 -2.53 -15.12
C ALA A 215 30.08 -3.30 -16.42
N GLU A 216 30.73 -4.47 -16.33
CA GLU A 216 30.89 -5.36 -17.49
C GLU A 216 29.52 -5.55 -18.16
N ALA A 217 29.49 -5.44 -19.49
CA ALA A 217 28.25 -5.62 -20.23
C ALA A 217 27.65 -6.98 -19.83
N PRO A 218 26.44 -6.99 -19.25
CA PRO A 218 25.87 -8.23 -18.76
C PRO A 218 25.76 -9.22 -19.93
N PRO A 219 25.99 -10.52 -19.71
CA PRO A 219 25.86 -11.51 -20.76
C PRO A 219 24.47 -11.42 -21.41
N PRO A 220 24.34 -11.72 -22.72
CA PRO A 220 23.11 -11.48 -23.49
C PRO A 220 21.86 -12.18 -22.91
N GLU A 221 22.03 -13.21 -22.09
CA GLU A 221 20.95 -13.91 -21.38
C GLU A 221 20.34 -13.09 -20.22
N THR A 222 21.10 -12.14 -19.66
CA THR A 222 20.68 -11.28 -18.53
C THR A 222 19.71 -10.18 -18.94
N ASP A 223 19.64 -9.81 -20.24
CA ASP A 223 18.66 -8.85 -20.78
C ASP A 223 17.20 -9.36 -20.71
N ARG A 224 17.00 -10.57 -20.16
CA ARG A 224 15.70 -11.19 -19.89
C ARG A 224 15.31 -11.23 -18.41
N LEU A 225 16.18 -10.81 -17.51
CA LEU A 225 15.90 -10.82 -16.07
C LEU A 225 15.53 -9.41 -15.60
N VAL A 226 14.42 -9.32 -14.87
CA VAL A 226 13.98 -8.08 -14.22
C VAL A 226 14.45 -8.10 -12.78
N LEU A 227 14.86 -6.93 -12.27
CA LEU A 227 15.28 -6.77 -10.89
C LEU A 227 14.16 -7.23 -9.95
N LEU A 228 14.48 -8.18 -9.08
CA LEU A 228 13.61 -8.63 -8.01
C LEU A 228 13.78 -7.68 -6.83
N TYR A 229 12.78 -6.85 -6.60
CA TYR A 229 12.72 -5.92 -5.48
C TYR A 229 12.39 -6.67 -4.19
N LYS A 230 13.13 -6.37 -3.12
CA LYS A 230 13.12 -7.09 -1.85
C LYS A 230 12.76 -6.20 -0.67
N GLN A 231 12.56 -4.90 -0.86
CA GLN A 231 12.09 -4.03 0.22
C GLN A 231 10.58 -4.07 0.31
N ALA A 232 10.10 -4.17 1.54
CA ALA A 232 8.69 -4.16 1.85
C ALA A 232 8.01 -2.84 1.47
N LYS A 233 6.75 -2.93 1.05
CA LYS A 233 5.87 -1.79 0.87
C LYS A 233 5.08 -1.55 2.16
N ILE A 234 5.40 -0.47 2.87
CA ILE A 234 4.78 -0.16 4.17
C ILE A 234 3.33 0.32 3.97
N GLN A 235 2.41 -0.09 4.85
CA GLN A 235 1.01 0.35 4.84
C GLN A 235 0.60 1.01 6.17
N GLY A 236 -0.56 1.68 6.17
CA GLY A 236 -0.92 2.76 7.11
C GLY A 236 -1.71 2.33 8.35
N LYS A 237 -2.52 3.25 8.88
CA LYS A 237 -3.46 2.96 9.99
C LYS A 237 -4.83 2.57 9.45
N LEU A 238 -5.47 1.56 10.01
CA LEU A 238 -6.83 1.13 9.67
C LEU A 238 -7.84 1.61 10.73
N PRO A 239 -9.15 1.65 10.39
CA PRO A 239 -10.22 2.04 11.29
C PRO A 239 -10.14 1.33 12.64
N GLY A 240 -10.36 2.07 13.72
CA GLY A 240 -10.20 1.55 15.10
C GLY A 240 -8.80 1.76 15.66
N GLY A 241 -7.97 2.58 15.00
CA GLY A 241 -6.62 2.90 15.45
C GLY A 241 -5.57 1.81 15.21
N TYR A 242 -5.88 0.77 14.44
CA TYR A 242 -4.94 -0.31 14.19
C TYR A 242 -3.78 0.16 13.29
N HIS A 243 -2.56 -0.16 13.69
CA HIS A 243 -1.38 -0.11 12.85
C HIS A 243 -1.33 -1.36 11.96
N TYR A 244 -1.25 -1.18 10.65
CA TYR A 244 -1.26 -2.26 9.67
C TYR A 244 0.03 -2.28 8.86
N LEU A 245 0.66 -3.46 8.78
CA LEU A 245 1.85 -3.70 7.95
C LEU A 245 1.61 -4.94 7.09
N HIS A 246 1.95 -4.84 5.80
CA HIS A 246 1.78 -5.94 4.85
C HIS A 246 2.91 -6.00 3.82
N VAL A 247 3.47 -7.18 3.60
CA VAL A 247 4.61 -7.47 2.70
C VAL A 247 4.32 -8.80 1.95
N THR A 248 4.55 -8.92 0.62
CA THR A 248 4.08 -10.06 -0.23
C THR A 248 5.17 -10.56 -1.22
N LYS A 249 5.26 -11.83 -1.70
CA LYS A 249 4.33 -12.82 -2.39
C LYS A 249 4.06 -14.13 -1.55
N PRO A 250 3.21 -15.14 -1.93
CA PRO A 250 2.17 -15.72 -1.04
C PRO A 250 2.25 -17.21 -0.53
N SER A 251 1.86 -17.45 0.74
CA SER A 251 0.96 -18.48 1.39
C SER A 251 1.03 -18.33 2.95
N PRO A 252 0.34 -19.06 3.89
CA PRO A 252 0.28 -18.60 5.31
C PRO A 252 0.76 -19.54 6.46
N THR A 253 1.30 -18.93 7.54
CA THR A 253 1.20 -19.40 8.95
C THR A 253 0.80 -18.23 9.88
N VAL A 254 -0.20 -18.43 10.75
CA VAL A 254 -0.95 -17.34 11.43
C VAL A 254 -0.96 -17.50 12.95
N THR A 255 -0.84 -16.38 13.68
CA THR A 255 -0.95 -16.27 15.15
C THR A 255 -1.73 -15.01 15.56
N GLY A 256 -2.46 -15.06 16.68
CA GLY A 256 -3.23 -13.93 17.22
C GLY A 256 -4.62 -13.73 16.59
N GLN A 257 -5.37 -12.74 17.08
CA GLN A 257 -6.72 -12.40 16.62
C GLN A 257 -6.78 -10.93 16.15
N PRO A 258 -7.11 -10.64 14.88
CA PRO A 258 -7.24 -9.27 14.39
C PRO A 258 -8.12 -8.36 15.24
N GLU A 259 -9.19 -8.92 15.81
CA GLU A 259 -10.16 -8.20 16.64
C GLU A 259 -9.57 -7.70 17.97
N ARG A 260 -8.52 -8.35 18.46
CA ARG A 260 -7.81 -7.96 19.69
C ARG A 260 -6.67 -6.98 19.42
N GLY A 261 -6.35 -6.73 18.15
CA GLY A 261 -5.19 -5.93 17.76
C GLY A 261 -3.86 -6.57 18.18
N ASP A 262 -3.80 -7.90 18.14
CA ASP A 262 -2.61 -8.70 18.41
C ASP A 262 -2.27 -9.68 17.28
N TYR A 263 -2.69 -9.35 16.05
CA TYR A 263 -2.52 -10.24 14.90
C TYR A 263 -1.10 -10.19 14.35
N PHE A 264 -0.52 -11.37 14.14
CA PHE A 264 0.78 -11.55 13.50
C PHE A 264 0.78 -12.82 12.64
N CYS A 265 1.04 -12.64 11.35
CA CYS A 265 1.14 -13.71 10.37
C CYS A 265 2.51 -13.63 9.69
N LEU A 266 3.21 -14.76 9.63
CA LEU A 266 4.54 -14.90 9.02
C LEU A 266 4.56 -16.15 8.14
N HIS A 267 5.09 -16.01 6.94
CA HIS A 267 5.19 -17.10 5.96
C HIS A 267 6.62 -17.37 5.53
N LEU A 268 6.91 -18.64 5.25
CA LEU A 268 8.14 -19.09 4.62
C LEU A 268 7.87 -19.64 3.22
N ASP A 269 8.74 -19.36 2.25
CA ASP A 269 8.67 -19.96 0.92
C ASP A 269 9.13 -21.44 0.90
N CYS A 270 9.15 -22.07 -0.29
CA CYS A 270 9.64 -23.44 -0.45
C CYS A 270 11.14 -23.62 -0.18
N TYR A 271 11.88 -22.52 -0.01
CA TYR A 271 13.29 -22.46 0.40
C TYR A 271 13.44 -22.06 1.87
N GLU A 272 12.35 -22.04 2.62
CA GLU A 272 12.30 -21.69 4.03
C GLU A 272 12.72 -20.25 4.36
N LEU A 273 12.62 -19.31 3.41
CA LEU A 273 12.84 -17.87 3.56
C LEU A 273 11.55 -17.14 3.92
N VAL A 274 11.60 -16.12 4.80
CA VAL A 274 10.43 -15.30 5.11
C VAL A 274 9.98 -14.51 3.89
N GLU A 275 8.81 -14.86 3.37
CA GLU A 275 8.26 -14.32 2.13
C GLU A 275 7.09 -13.35 2.37
N THR A 276 6.36 -13.50 3.47
CA THR A 276 5.22 -12.63 3.81
C THR A 276 5.22 -12.36 5.31
N LEU A 277 4.90 -11.12 5.65
CA LEU A 277 4.66 -10.68 7.02
C LEU A 277 3.46 -9.73 7.05
N THR A 278 2.42 -10.11 7.81
CA THR A 278 1.22 -9.29 8.03
C THR A 278 1.01 -9.08 9.52
N CYS A 279 0.88 -7.83 9.94
CA CYS A 279 0.63 -7.49 11.34
C CYS A 279 -0.53 -6.51 11.45
N LEU A 280 -1.41 -6.74 12.42
CA LEU A 280 -2.46 -5.79 12.82
C LEU A 280 -2.37 -5.57 14.32
N SER A 281 -2.07 -4.34 14.74
CA SER A 281 -1.82 -4.02 16.15
C SER A 281 -2.49 -2.74 16.62
N LEU A 282 -3.07 -2.75 17.82
CA LEU A 282 -3.45 -1.50 18.51
C LEU A 282 -2.24 -0.70 19.03
N LYS A 283 -1.07 -1.34 19.14
CA LYS A 283 0.17 -0.72 19.58
C LYS A 283 1.03 -0.33 18.37
N PRO A 284 1.90 0.68 18.48
CA PRO A 284 2.88 0.97 17.45
C PRO A 284 3.76 -0.26 17.15
N LEU A 285 3.89 -0.58 15.87
CA LEU A 285 4.70 -1.67 15.36
C LEU A 285 6.17 -1.25 15.23
N PRO A 286 7.15 -2.06 15.68
CA PRO A 286 8.56 -1.82 15.39
C PRO A 286 8.86 -2.23 13.95
N VAL A 287 8.41 -1.42 12.99
CA VAL A 287 8.43 -1.75 11.55
C VAL A 287 9.83 -2.15 11.08
N SER A 288 10.89 -1.42 11.44
CA SER A 288 12.28 -1.75 11.07
C SER A 288 12.67 -3.18 11.44
N ASN A 289 12.26 -3.63 12.62
CA ASN A 289 12.60 -4.95 13.16
C ASN A 289 11.85 -6.03 12.38
N TYR A 290 10.58 -5.80 12.06
CA TYR A 290 9.78 -6.74 11.27
C TYR A 290 10.25 -6.80 9.82
N LEU A 291 10.69 -5.67 9.25
CA LEU A 291 11.30 -5.64 7.93
C LEU A 291 12.61 -6.43 7.87
N SER A 292 13.36 -6.49 8.97
CA SER A 292 14.61 -7.28 9.03
C SER A 292 14.38 -8.80 8.92
N LEU A 293 13.16 -9.27 9.22
CA LEU A 293 12.77 -10.67 9.07
C LEU A 293 12.60 -11.06 7.61
N TYR A 294 12.17 -10.11 6.76
CA TYR A 294 11.87 -10.38 5.37
C TYR A 294 13.10 -10.91 4.62
N MET A 295 12.90 -11.95 3.80
CA MET A 295 13.93 -12.69 3.06
C MET A 295 15.00 -13.37 3.94
N LYS A 296 14.75 -13.58 5.23
CA LYS A 296 15.64 -14.37 6.10
C LYS A 296 15.19 -15.83 6.16
N HIS A 297 16.14 -16.74 6.08
CA HIS A 297 15.88 -18.17 6.24
C HIS A 297 15.50 -18.50 7.68
N GLN A 298 14.55 -19.43 7.88
CA GLN A 298 14.09 -19.82 9.20
C GLN A 298 15.21 -20.32 10.13
N GLN A 299 16.26 -20.95 9.60
CA GLN A 299 17.41 -21.40 10.38
C GLN A 299 18.15 -20.22 11.01
N LEU A 300 18.31 -19.13 10.25
CA LEU A 300 18.87 -17.89 10.77
C LEU A 300 17.97 -17.34 11.86
N LEU A 301 16.66 -17.46 11.70
CA LEU A 301 15.66 -17.05 12.68
C LEU A 301 15.47 -18.08 13.81
N GLY A 302 16.36 -19.05 14.00
CA GLY A 302 16.31 -20.03 15.09
C GLY A 302 15.21 -21.09 14.98
N GLN A 303 14.74 -21.39 13.76
CA GLN A 303 13.60 -22.27 13.48
C GLN A 303 12.28 -21.77 14.10
N LEU A 304 12.07 -20.44 14.06
CA LEU A 304 10.94 -19.72 14.65
C LEU A 304 9.58 -20.40 14.39
N LEU A 305 9.35 -20.86 13.15
CA LEU A 305 8.12 -21.52 12.75
C LEU A 305 7.95 -22.89 13.43
N SER A 306 8.98 -23.73 13.39
CA SER A 306 8.99 -25.04 14.06
C SER A 306 8.82 -24.89 15.57
N CYS A 307 9.47 -23.90 16.18
CA CYS A 307 9.31 -23.61 17.61
C CYS A 307 7.89 -23.16 17.96
N TYR A 308 7.23 -22.37 17.12
CA TYR A 308 5.83 -22.01 17.31
C TYR A 308 4.90 -23.23 17.20
N GLN A 309 5.07 -24.05 16.17
CA GLN A 309 4.29 -25.27 15.97
C GLN A 309 4.45 -26.28 17.12
N GLN A 310 5.63 -26.33 17.74
CA GLN A 310 5.91 -27.15 18.92
C GLN A 310 5.45 -26.52 20.24
N GLY A 311 4.85 -25.32 20.22
CA GLY A 311 4.39 -24.61 21.41
C GLY A 311 5.51 -24.01 22.28
N LEU A 312 6.75 -23.99 21.78
CA LEU A 312 7.90 -23.38 22.47
C LEU A 312 7.83 -21.84 22.43
N ILE A 313 7.21 -21.30 21.38
CA ILE A 313 6.84 -19.89 21.29
C ILE A 313 5.32 -19.83 21.36
N PRO A 314 4.74 -19.26 22.43
CA PRO A 314 3.29 -19.25 22.61
C PRO A 314 2.59 -18.22 21.72
N ASP A 315 3.31 -17.17 21.31
CA ASP A 315 2.75 -16.06 20.53
C ASP A 315 3.86 -15.35 19.74
N LEU A 316 3.71 -15.25 18.41
CA LEU A 316 4.65 -14.52 17.55
C LEU A 316 4.46 -13.01 17.65
N TYR A 317 3.27 -12.52 17.99
CA TYR A 317 3.04 -11.10 18.26
C TYR A 317 3.83 -10.61 19.49
N ALA A 318 3.97 -11.49 20.49
CA ALA A 318 4.80 -11.27 21.66
C ALA A 318 6.32 -11.32 21.38
N LEU A 319 6.81 -11.48 20.13
CA LEU A 319 8.24 -11.36 19.83
C LEU A 319 8.83 -10.03 20.35
N ARG A 320 8.01 -8.98 20.41
CA ARG A 320 8.35 -7.69 21.03
C ARG A 320 8.87 -7.82 22.48
N SER A 321 8.34 -8.78 23.24
CA SER A 321 8.62 -8.96 24.68
C SER A 321 9.48 -10.21 24.94
N SER A 322 9.26 -11.26 24.14
CA SER A 322 9.90 -12.56 24.25
C SER A 322 11.23 -12.66 23.49
N ALA A 323 11.58 -11.65 22.69
CA ALA A 323 12.91 -11.53 22.09
C ALA A 323 13.99 -11.76 23.14
N VAL A 324 13.88 -11.24 24.36
CA VAL A 324 14.92 -11.46 25.40
C VAL A 324 15.16 -12.95 25.75
N LYS A 325 14.11 -13.80 25.74
CA LYS A 325 14.22 -15.26 25.96
C LYS A 325 14.62 -16.05 24.70
N TYR A 326 14.26 -15.56 23.52
CA TYR A 326 14.62 -16.21 22.26
C TYR A 326 16.06 -15.86 21.83
N LEU A 327 16.46 -14.61 22.08
CA LEU A 327 17.79 -14.04 21.85
C LEU A 327 18.86 -14.62 22.78
N SER A 328 18.47 -15.12 23.97
CA SER A 328 19.41 -15.86 24.83
C SER A 328 19.86 -17.19 24.19
N TYR A 329 19.05 -17.77 23.30
CA TYR A 329 19.39 -18.96 22.53
C TYR A 329 20.02 -18.65 21.16
N ASN A 330 19.80 -17.45 20.61
CA ASN A 330 20.34 -17.02 19.31
C ASN A 330 20.91 -15.59 19.36
N ARG A 331 22.14 -15.45 19.87
CA ARG A 331 22.83 -14.15 20.01
C ARG A 331 22.99 -13.36 18.71
N ASN A 332 22.97 -14.02 17.56
CA ASN A 332 23.13 -13.40 16.25
C ASN A 332 21.90 -12.56 15.81
N LEU A 333 20.75 -12.72 16.47
CA LEU A 333 19.51 -12.01 16.15
C LEU A 333 19.24 -10.79 17.04
N LEU A 334 20.08 -10.55 18.05
CA LEU A 334 19.95 -9.45 19.01
C LEU A 334 19.76 -8.07 18.34
N PRO A 335 20.54 -7.73 17.30
CA PRO A 335 20.39 -6.45 16.62
C PRO A 335 19.07 -6.29 15.86
N MET A 336 18.41 -7.39 15.47
CA MET A 336 17.16 -7.35 14.68
C MET A 336 15.91 -7.07 15.51
N PHE A 337 15.93 -7.41 16.80
CA PHE A 337 14.75 -7.32 17.66
C PHE A 337 14.84 -6.27 18.76
N ALA A 338 16.02 -5.67 18.97
CA ALA A 338 16.16 -4.57 19.91
C ALA A 338 15.50 -3.28 19.40
N CYS A 339 14.90 -2.50 20.30
CA CYS A 339 14.48 -1.14 19.98
C CYS A 339 15.70 -0.22 19.96
N PRO A 340 15.74 0.83 19.11
CA PRO A 340 16.76 1.88 19.22
C PRO A 340 16.76 2.44 20.66
N GLY A 341 17.89 2.31 21.36
CA GLY A 341 18.05 2.73 22.77
C GLY A 341 17.92 1.65 23.84
N GLN A 342 17.77 0.38 23.48
CA GLN A 342 17.75 -0.77 24.41
C GLN A 342 18.93 -1.75 24.24
N LEU A 343 19.92 -1.41 23.42
CA LEU A 343 21.17 -2.17 23.26
C LEU A 343 22.29 -1.59 24.11
#